data_AF-A0A7K9I059-F1
#
_entry.id   AF-A0A7K9I059-F1
#
_cell.length_a   1.000
_cell.length_b   1.000
_cell.length_c   1.000
_cell.angle_alpha   90.00
_cell.angle_beta   90.00
_cell.angle_gamma   90.00
#
_symmetry.space_group_name_H-M   'P 1'
#
loop_
_entity.id
_entity.type
_entity.pdbx_description
1 polymer ?
#
loop_
_entity_poly.entity_id
_entity_poly.type
_entity_poly.pdbx_seq_one_letter_code
_entity_poly.pdbx_strand_id
1 'polypeptide(L)'
;RYVGKNYSSAQEQMEDDMKAYYSQNSAVSAARSLSVGQLVAIHAEEDAWLRARIISLDDNKIKVCYVDHGFSEIVESNSVYKLQKQFTSLPFQAAKCKLAGLEVFCDDPVLVKTVESQTCSKIFAVEILEKGDIPLLVLYDTSGEDDININATCLKALYDKSLELHLQVDALYTNVRVTSVLSDGSLYCQVPSKGLSRLSGILQKLEDFFHHKQTSEFNVSLPFCGKICLFPSKGRWARVEIRIIHTRRALDVQFMDTGTVATVKVSELRDIPPQFIRELIAIPPQAVKCCLADLPPNTGMWTPDAVLWLRDAVINSPEFSMKLNCILFSKVVKQDGSKGIAHIYLFAPGNFPDMDHSINRQIKNADLWKHQKDVFLSVTPSETSSTKVASDASAAQRVTSGKSEKSFSDSAREPSSAASTIDMPPPLPLSKTGELMDVYVSVACHPGHFIVQPWNELHNLEALMEEMILYYSRAEEKPVNIEKNKLYAAKIGNQWYRVIIKGVLRNGFVSVYEADYGKHEFVSTEKVQPLMDTFRKLPFQAIPAQLAGVKKQQWSEEVSIVFRNLVEKKPLVAQIAAVHESSNSWDRKIVTFLVDTSLPETDIWIHDFVSQSLVEFSKGD
;
A
#
# COMPACT_ATOMS: atom_id res chain seq x y z
N ARG A 1 -9.63 -11.53 19.58
CA ARG A 1 -9.42 -10.96 20.92
C ARG A 1 -8.64 -9.67 20.74
N TYR A 2 -9.28 -8.51 20.88
CA TYR A 2 -8.48 -7.32 21.17
C TYR A 2 -7.95 -7.48 22.59
N VAL A 3 -6.64 -7.31 22.73
CA VAL A 3 -5.85 -7.61 23.93
C VAL A 3 -5.78 -9.12 24.30
N GLY A 4 -4.62 -9.56 24.79
CA GLY A 4 -4.22 -10.98 24.82
C GLY A 4 -5.01 -11.88 25.80
N LYS A 5 -4.66 -13.18 25.86
CA LYS A 5 -5.33 -14.19 26.71
C LYS A 5 -5.57 -13.71 28.16
N ASN A 6 -4.60 -13.00 28.74
CA ASN A 6 -4.65 -12.51 30.12
C ASN A 6 -5.68 -11.38 30.33
N TYR A 7 -6.15 -10.72 29.28
CA TYR A 7 -6.96 -9.50 29.37
C TYR A 7 -8.47 -9.79 29.46
N SER A 8 -8.98 -10.77 28.70
CA SER A 8 -10.35 -11.29 28.89
C SER A 8 -10.53 -11.78 30.33
N SER A 9 -9.60 -12.60 30.82
CA SER A 9 -9.62 -13.10 32.20
C SER A 9 -9.42 -12.01 33.25
N ALA A 10 -8.74 -10.90 32.92
CA ALA A 10 -8.65 -9.75 33.82
C ALA A 10 -9.94 -8.92 33.87
N GLN A 11 -10.71 -8.85 32.78
CA GLN A 11 -12.07 -8.28 32.79
C GLN A 11 -13.01 -9.19 33.60
N GLU A 12 -13.05 -10.48 33.28
CA GLU A 12 -13.87 -11.49 33.98
C GLU A 12 -13.63 -11.44 35.49
N GLN A 13 -12.36 -11.51 35.93
CA GLN A 13 -11.98 -11.39 37.34
C GLN A 13 -12.39 -10.04 37.96
N MET A 14 -12.31 -8.94 37.22
CA MET A 14 -12.69 -7.61 37.71
C MET A 14 -14.20 -7.47 37.88
N GLU A 15 -15.00 -8.06 36.99
CA GLU A 15 -16.47 -8.12 37.10
C GLU A 15 -16.90 -9.04 38.26
N ASP A 16 -16.24 -10.19 38.46
CA ASP A 16 -16.44 -11.08 39.62
C ASP A 16 -16.06 -10.40 40.95
N ASP A 17 -14.91 -9.73 41.01
CA ASP A 17 -14.45 -8.99 42.19
C ASP A 17 -15.38 -7.80 42.51
N MET A 18 -15.93 -7.13 41.48
CA MET A 18 -16.95 -6.11 41.64
C MET A 18 -18.24 -6.71 42.22
N LYS A 19 -18.73 -7.82 41.66
CA LYS A 19 -19.93 -8.50 42.16
C LYS A 19 -19.76 -8.93 43.62
N ALA A 20 -18.63 -9.55 43.97
CA ALA A 20 -18.32 -9.92 45.35
C ALA A 20 -18.26 -8.71 46.30
N TYR A 21 -17.63 -7.60 45.88
CA TYR A 21 -17.47 -6.41 46.72
C TYR A 21 -18.79 -5.66 46.94
N TYR A 22 -19.52 -5.38 45.85
CA TYR A 22 -20.70 -4.51 45.88
C TYR A 22 -21.94 -5.23 46.43
N SER A 23 -22.12 -6.53 46.17
CA SER A 23 -23.26 -7.29 46.72
C SER A 23 -23.09 -7.68 48.20
N GLN A 24 -21.87 -7.64 48.77
CA GLN A 24 -21.62 -7.96 50.19
C GLN A 24 -21.54 -6.73 51.11
N ASN A 25 -21.22 -5.54 50.61
CA ASN A 25 -21.09 -4.33 51.44
C ASN A 25 -22.37 -3.49 51.48
N SER A 26 -23.16 -3.64 52.54
CA SER A 26 -24.27 -2.72 52.86
C SER A 26 -23.84 -1.26 53.12
N ALA A 27 -22.53 -1.01 53.25
CA ALA A 27 -21.94 0.32 53.41
C ALA A 27 -21.65 1.06 52.09
N VAL A 28 -21.80 0.43 50.91
CA VAL A 28 -21.60 1.14 49.64
C VAL A 28 -22.70 2.17 49.45
N SER A 29 -22.31 3.45 49.49
CA SER A 29 -23.22 4.55 49.24
C SER A 29 -23.49 4.73 47.74
N ALA A 30 -24.76 4.91 47.38
CA ALA A 30 -25.15 5.48 46.08
C ALA A 30 -24.38 6.79 45.83
N ALA A 31 -24.01 7.04 44.58
CA ALA A 31 -23.16 8.16 44.22
C ALA A 31 -23.90 9.49 44.41
N ARG A 32 -23.45 10.30 45.38
CA ARG A 32 -23.98 11.66 45.63
C ARG A 32 -23.22 12.66 44.77
N SER A 33 -23.92 13.74 44.35
CA SER A 33 -23.36 14.85 43.55
C SER A 33 -22.74 14.38 42.23
N LEU A 34 -23.57 13.75 41.39
CA LEU A 34 -23.20 13.23 40.08
C LEU A 34 -22.75 14.34 39.12
N SER A 35 -21.75 14.05 38.28
CA SER A 35 -21.31 14.94 37.20
C SER A 35 -21.09 14.19 35.88
N VAL A 36 -21.33 14.87 34.76
CA VAL A 36 -21.04 14.33 33.43
C VAL A 36 -19.54 14.02 33.30
N GLY A 37 -19.20 12.85 32.75
CA GLY A 37 -17.84 12.33 32.64
C GLY A 37 -17.36 11.51 33.86
N GLN A 38 -18.09 11.51 34.97
CA GLN A 38 -17.74 10.73 36.16
C GLN A 38 -17.80 9.22 35.88
N LEU A 39 -16.83 8.48 36.43
CA LEU A 39 -16.82 7.01 36.46
C LEU A 39 -17.61 6.49 37.67
N VAL A 40 -18.47 5.51 37.42
CA VAL A 40 -19.41 4.92 38.37
C VAL A 40 -19.45 3.40 38.22
N ALA A 41 -19.87 2.71 39.28
CA ALA A 41 -20.29 1.31 39.22
C ALA A 41 -21.81 1.28 39.14
N ILE A 42 -22.37 0.37 38.34
CA ILE A 42 -23.82 0.24 38.13
C ILE A 42 -24.23 -1.19 38.42
N HIS A 43 -25.31 -1.35 39.18
CA HIS A 43 -26.02 -2.63 39.28
C HIS A 43 -26.93 -2.74 38.07
N ALA A 44 -26.55 -3.60 37.13
CA ALA A 44 -27.29 -3.85 35.90
C ALA A 44 -28.21 -5.07 36.07
N GLU A 45 -28.96 -5.40 35.02
CA GLU A 45 -29.76 -6.62 34.98
C GLU A 45 -28.89 -7.89 35.18
N GLU A 46 -29.53 -9.01 35.52
CA GLU A 46 -28.87 -10.30 35.83
C GLU A 46 -27.86 -10.27 37.00
N ASP A 47 -27.96 -9.28 37.89
CA ASP A 47 -27.07 -9.09 39.06
C ASP A 47 -25.60 -8.88 38.65
N ALA A 48 -25.38 -8.23 37.49
CA ALA A 48 -24.07 -7.82 37.01
C ALA A 48 -23.67 -6.45 37.59
N TRP A 49 -22.38 -6.29 37.93
CA TRP A 49 -21.81 -5.03 38.39
C TRP A 49 -20.82 -4.49 37.37
N LEU A 50 -21.22 -3.45 36.65
CA LEU A 50 -20.47 -2.95 35.49
C LEU A 50 -19.87 -1.57 35.75
N ARG A 51 -18.71 -1.31 35.14
CA ARG A 51 -18.10 0.03 35.12
C ARG A 51 -18.74 0.87 34.04
N ALA A 52 -19.11 2.11 34.36
CA ALA A 52 -19.70 3.02 33.41
C ALA A 52 -19.22 4.47 33.59
N ARG A 53 -19.45 5.27 32.55
CA ARG A 53 -19.23 6.73 32.54
C ARG A 53 -20.55 7.45 32.33
N ILE A 54 -20.82 8.48 33.13
CA ILE A 54 -21.99 9.35 32.95
C ILE A 54 -21.82 10.19 31.68
N ILE A 55 -22.82 10.13 30.78
CA ILE A 55 -22.86 10.84 29.50
C ILE A 55 -23.78 12.05 29.57
N SER A 56 -24.96 11.92 30.20
CA SER A 56 -25.86 13.04 30.48
C SER A 56 -26.64 12.80 31.77
N LEU A 57 -27.13 13.90 32.35
CA LEU A 57 -27.92 13.95 33.56
C LEU A 57 -29.22 14.70 33.24
N ASP A 58 -30.33 13.97 33.13
CA ASP A 58 -31.68 14.52 33.21
C ASP A 58 -32.24 14.17 34.61
N ASP A 59 -33.12 15.01 35.18
CA ASP A 59 -33.44 15.07 36.63
C ASP A 59 -33.49 13.73 37.40
N ASN A 60 -34.10 12.69 36.81
CA ASN A 60 -34.19 11.36 37.41
C ASN A 60 -33.77 10.22 36.45
N LYS A 61 -33.06 10.55 35.36
CA LYS A 61 -32.63 9.65 34.29
C LYS A 61 -31.19 9.95 33.89
N ILE A 62 -30.29 9.03 34.23
CA ILE A 62 -28.86 9.18 33.99
C ILE A 62 -28.51 8.39 32.74
N LYS A 63 -28.03 9.05 31.68
CA LYS A 63 -27.48 8.32 30.53
C LYS A 63 -26.05 7.92 30.84
N VAL A 64 -25.77 6.63 30.73
CA VAL A 64 -24.48 6.02 31.05
C VAL A 64 -23.94 5.28 29.84
N CYS A 65 -22.62 5.17 29.74
CA CYS A 65 -21.93 4.32 28.77
C CYS A 65 -21.05 3.33 29.51
N TYR A 66 -21.28 2.04 29.31
CA TYR A 66 -20.51 0.97 29.95
C TYR A 66 -19.14 0.92 29.29
N VAL A 67 -18.09 1.25 30.05
CA VAL A 67 -16.75 1.52 29.47
C VAL A 67 -16.04 0.27 28.97
N ASP A 68 -16.52 -0.90 29.38
CA ASP A 68 -15.96 -2.19 28.98
C ASP A 68 -16.76 -2.90 27.88
N HIS A 69 -18.01 -2.46 27.65
CA HIS A 69 -18.94 -3.08 26.70
C HIS A 69 -19.34 -2.15 25.54
N GLY A 70 -19.15 -0.84 25.68
CA GLY A 70 -19.32 0.16 24.61
C GLY A 70 -20.74 0.64 24.36
N PHE A 71 -21.77 -0.09 24.82
CA PHE A 71 -23.16 0.35 24.72
C PHE A 71 -23.50 1.47 25.72
N SER A 72 -24.66 2.11 25.53
CA SER A 72 -25.16 3.17 26.40
C SER A 72 -26.62 2.93 26.76
N GLU A 73 -26.98 3.24 27.99
CA GLU A 73 -28.28 2.97 28.59
C GLU A 73 -28.77 4.20 29.37
N ILE A 74 -30.04 4.24 29.74
CA ILE A 74 -30.60 5.23 30.67
C ILE A 74 -30.99 4.50 31.95
N VAL A 75 -30.29 4.80 33.04
CA VAL A 75 -30.49 4.16 34.34
C VAL A 75 -31.08 5.13 35.37
N GLU A 76 -31.68 4.59 36.41
CA GLU A 76 -32.20 5.36 37.55
C GLU A 76 -31.08 5.76 38.53
N SER A 77 -31.25 6.90 39.21
CA SER A 77 -30.29 7.44 40.18
C SER A 77 -29.99 6.54 41.40
N ASN A 78 -30.82 5.53 41.65
CA ASN A 78 -30.65 4.53 42.72
C ASN A 78 -29.68 3.40 42.35
N SER A 79 -29.48 3.13 41.07
CA SER A 79 -28.61 2.06 40.54
C SER A 79 -27.14 2.48 40.38
N VAL A 80 -26.85 3.76 40.59
CA VAL A 80 -25.53 4.37 40.33
C VAL A 80 -24.72 4.52 41.62
N TYR A 81 -23.62 3.78 41.70
CA TYR A 81 -22.73 3.71 42.86
C TYR A 81 -21.36 4.31 42.56
N LYS A 82 -20.66 4.74 43.61
CA LYS A 82 -19.29 5.24 43.49
C LYS A 82 -18.35 4.09 43.09
N LEU A 83 -17.63 4.24 41.97
CA LEU A 83 -16.59 3.30 41.56
C LEU A 83 -15.41 3.34 42.55
N GLN A 84 -15.02 2.19 43.11
CA GLN A 84 -13.88 2.10 44.02
C GLN A 84 -12.54 2.07 43.29
N LYS A 85 -11.50 2.63 43.91
CA LYS A 85 -10.16 2.79 43.32
C LYS A 85 -9.50 1.47 42.88
N GLN A 86 -9.83 0.34 43.51
CA GLN A 86 -9.29 -0.96 43.10
C GLN A 86 -9.73 -1.35 41.68
N PHE A 87 -10.95 -0.95 41.27
CA PHE A 87 -11.55 -1.24 39.97
C PHE A 87 -11.22 -0.20 38.89
N THR A 88 -10.38 0.81 39.18
CA THR A 88 -9.90 1.79 38.19
C THR A 88 -8.51 1.47 37.63
N SER A 89 -7.93 0.33 38.01
CA SER A 89 -6.58 -0.11 37.61
C SER A 89 -6.54 -0.72 36.20
N LEU A 90 -7.51 -1.57 35.87
CA LEU A 90 -7.68 -2.16 34.54
C LEU A 90 -8.14 -1.06 33.55
N PRO A 91 -7.50 -0.89 32.38
CA PRO A 91 -7.99 -0.01 31.32
C PRO A 91 -9.42 -0.36 30.85
N PHE A 92 -10.04 0.53 30.09
CA PHE A 92 -11.37 0.30 29.51
C PHE A 92 -11.28 -0.71 28.37
N GLN A 93 -12.21 -1.66 28.35
CA GLN A 93 -12.19 -2.77 27.38
C GLN A 93 -12.87 -2.43 26.05
N ALA A 94 -13.78 -1.45 26.03
CA ALA A 94 -14.41 -0.97 24.80
C ALA A 94 -13.69 0.27 24.24
N ALA A 95 -13.40 0.24 22.93
CA ALA A 95 -12.86 1.36 22.17
C ALA A 95 -13.77 1.69 20.99
N LYS A 96 -13.95 2.98 20.70
CA LYS A 96 -14.61 3.43 19.47
C LYS A 96 -13.63 3.30 18.31
N CYS A 97 -14.11 2.90 17.14
CA CYS A 97 -13.31 2.82 15.92
C CYS A 97 -14.11 3.23 14.69
N LYS A 98 -13.44 3.35 13.54
CA LYS A 98 -14.03 3.53 12.22
C LYS A 98 -13.62 2.38 11.32
N LEU A 99 -14.50 1.96 10.42
CA LEU A 99 -14.18 1.00 9.37
C LEU A 99 -13.74 1.73 8.10
N ALA A 100 -12.53 1.45 7.65
CA ALA A 100 -11.93 2.02 6.45
C ALA A 100 -12.80 1.77 5.20
N GLY A 101 -13.00 2.81 4.40
CA GLY A 101 -13.81 2.78 3.17
C GLY A 101 -15.34 2.88 3.39
N LEU A 102 -15.80 2.90 4.64
CA LEU A 102 -17.22 2.99 5.01
C LEU A 102 -17.61 4.36 5.60
N GLU A 103 -16.64 5.26 5.77
CA GLU A 103 -16.75 6.51 6.52
C GLU A 103 -17.77 7.47 5.92
N VAL A 104 -17.82 7.55 4.58
CA VAL A 104 -18.77 8.42 3.84
C VAL A 104 -20.21 7.91 3.94
N PHE A 105 -20.42 6.66 4.34
CA PHE A 105 -21.70 5.95 4.35
C PHE A 105 -22.21 5.64 5.77
N CYS A 106 -21.62 6.24 6.81
CA CYS A 106 -21.94 5.92 8.21
C CYS A 106 -23.39 6.23 8.63
N ASP A 107 -24.14 6.96 7.80
CA ASP A 107 -25.55 7.29 7.94
C ASP A 107 -26.49 6.34 7.17
N ASP A 108 -25.97 5.43 6.36
CA ASP A 108 -26.77 4.53 5.52
C ASP A 108 -27.37 3.38 6.35
N PRO A 109 -28.72 3.23 6.40
CA PRO A 109 -29.37 2.23 7.25
C PRO A 109 -29.17 0.78 6.77
N VAL A 110 -28.92 0.57 5.47
CA VAL A 110 -28.59 -0.77 4.93
C VAL A 110 -27.18 -1.15 5.34
N LEU A 111 -26.24 -0.21 5.29
CA LEU A 111 -24.88 -0.44 5.74
C LEU A 111 -24.81 -0.71 7.25
N VAL A 112 -25.46 0.12 8.09
CA VAL A 112 -25.46 -0.06 9.55
C VAL A 112 -25.96 -1.45 9.94
N LYS A 113 -27.11 -1.88 9.39
CA LYS A 113 -27.66 -3.22 9.61
C LYS A 113 -26.74 -4.34 9.09
N THR A 114 -26.04 -4.11 7.99
CA THR A 114 -25.08 -5.07 7.44
C THR A 114 -23.87 -5.21 8.37
N VAL A 115 -23.28 -4.10 8.80
CA VAL A 115 -22.15 -4.10 9.74
C VAL A 115 -22.53 -4.82 11.04
N GLU A 116 -23.69 -4.50 11.63
CA GLU A 116 -24.24 -5.20 12.80
C GLU A 116 -24.30 -6.73 12.56
N SER A 117 -25.03 -7.18 11.53
CA SER A 117 -25.16 -8.63 11.24
C SER A 117 -23.84 -9.34 10.90
N GLN A 118 -22.85 -8.64 10.36
CA GLN A 118 -21.54 -9.23 10.03
C GLN A 118 -20.58 -9.25 11.22
N THR A 119 -20.73 -8.34 12.19
CA THR A 119 -19.78 -8.13 13.30
C THR A 119 -20.24 -8.64 14.67
N CYS A 120 -21.55 -8.71 14.92
CA CYS A 120 -22.07 -9.15 16.21
C CYS A 120 -21.62 -10.59 16.56
N SER A 121 -21.18 -10.77 17.82
CA SER A 121 -20.80 -12.06 18.41
C SER A 121 -19.69 -12.84 17.67
N LYS A 122 -18.84 -12.15 16.90
CA LYS A 122 -17.70 -12.74 16.19
C LYS A 122 -16.35 -12.21 16.68
N ILE A 123 -15.28 -12.88 16.27
CA ILE A 123 -13.89 -12.51 16.55
C ILE A 123 -13.20 -12.20 15.24
N PHE A 124 -12.53 -11.04 15.16
CA PHE A 124 -11.80 -10.59 13.98
C PHE A 124 -10.31 -10.46 14.26
N ALA A 125 -9.49 -10.72 13.23
CA ALA A 125 -8.17 -10.13 13.11
C ALA A 125 -8.32 -8.70 12.57
N VAL A 126 -7.43 -7.79 12.97
CA VAL A 126 -7.62 -6.36 12.70
C VAL A 126 -6.32 -5.68 12.28
N GLU A 127 -6.39 -5.00 11.15
CA GLU A 127 -5.36 -4.12 10.61
C GLU A 127 -5.70 -2.67 10.99
N ILE A 128 -4.73 -1.97 11.61
CA ILE A 128 -4.89 -0.57 12.04
C ILE A 128 -4.22 0.33 11.00
N LEU A 129 -5.00 1.03 10.20
CA LEU A 129 -4.50 1.96 9.17
C LEU A 129 -4.07 3.31 9.76
N GLU A 130 -4.90 3.85 10.68
CA GLU A 130 -4.59 5.08 11.41
C GLU A 130 -4.75 4.89 12.91
N LYS A 131 -3.77 5.40 13.68
CA LYS A 131 -3.82 5.46 15.14
C LYS A 131 -4.35 6.82 15.58
N GLY A 132 -5.27 6.81 16.54
CA GLY A 132 -5.86 8.01 17.15
C GLY A 132 -6.91 7.62 18.20
N ASP A 133 -7.64 8.61 18.74
CA ASP A 133 -8.70 8.38 19.75
C ASP A 133 -9.85 7.49 19.22
N ILE A 134 -10.06 7.51 17.89
CA ILE A 134 -10.97 6.64 17.16
C ILE A 134 -10.18 6.10 15.96
N PRO A 135 -9.44 4.98 16.09
CA PRO A 135 -8.59 4.45 15.04
C PRO A 135 -9.39 3.99 13.81
N LEU A 136 -8.71 4.01 12.65
CA LEU A 136 -9.24 3.54 11.38
C LEU A 136 -8.79 2.11 11.13
N LEU A 137 -9.75 1.19 10.95
CA LEU A 137 -9.53 -0.25 10.99
C LEU A 137 -10.03 -0.96 9.73
N VAL A 138 -9.36 -2.07 9.40
CA VAL A 138 -9.89 -3.12 8.52
C VAL A 138 -10.07 -4.39 9.34
N LEU A 139 -11.28 -4.95 9.33
CA LEU A 139 -11.60 -6.20 10.03
C LEU A 139 -11.55 -7.39 9.07
N TYR A 140 -10.92 -8.46 9.50
CA TYR A 140 -10.84 -9.74 8.80
C TYR A 140 -11.47 -10.85 9.65
N ASP A 141 -12.46 -11.55 9.10
CA ASP A 141 -13.05 -12.76 9.69
C ASP A 141 -12.17 -13.95 9.30
N THR A 142 -11.39 -14.44 10.26
CA THR A 142 -10.41 -15.52 10.08
C THR A 142 -10.95 -16.85 10.64
N SER A 143 -12.27 -17.03 10.65
CA SER A 143 -12.94 -18.22 11.19
C SER A 143 -13.14 -19.34 10.14
N GLY A 144 -12.97 -19.02 8.85
CA GLY A 144 -13.02 -19.96 7.73
C GLY A 144 -11.63 -20.37 7.23
N GLU A 145 -11.59 -21.02 6.05
CA GLU A 145 -10.33 -21.34 5.34
C GLU A 145 -9.71 -20.11 4.66
N ASP A 146 -10.54 -19.16 4.22
CA ASP A 146 -10.13 -17.88 3.61
C ASP A 146 -10.44 -16.71 4.58
N ASP A 147 -9.51 -15.76 4.69
CA ASP A 147 -9.71 -14.53 5.48
C ASP A 147 -10.69 -13.57 4.77
N ILE A 148 -11.85 -13.31 5.39
CA ILE A 148 -12.89 -12.46 4.79
C ILE A 148 -12.75 -11.01 5.28
N ASN A 149 -12.40 -10.11 4.38
CA ASN A 149 -12.43 -8.66 4.64
C ASN A 149 -13.87 -8.16 4.84
N ILE A 150 -14.20 -7.79 6.07
CA ILE A 150 -15.56 -7.37 6.47
C ILE A 150 -15.89 -5.98 5.90
N ASN A 151 -14.93 -5.06 5.84
CA ASN A 151 -15.15 -3.71 5.32
C ASN A 151 -15.65 -3.77 3.86
N ALA A 152 -14.92 -4.50 3.00
CA ALA A 152 -15.29 -4.71 1.60
C ALA A 152 -16.58 -5.53 1.44
N THR A 153 -16.85 -6.45 2.36
CA THR A 153 -18.11 -7.22 2.39
C THR A 153 -19.31 -6.34 2.72
N CYS A 154 -19.19 -5.44 3.70
CA CYS A 154 -20.23 -4.48 4.05
C CYS A 154 -20.46 -3.46 2.94
N LEU A 155 -19.39 -3.00 2.26
CA LEU A 155 -19.50 -2.07 1.13
C LEU A 155 -20.35 -2.64 -0.03
N LYS A 156 -20.31 -3.95 -0.27
CA LYS A 156 -21.14 -4.64 -1.28
C LYS A 156 -22.64 -4.58 -0.99
N ALA A 157 -23.06 -4.34 0.25
CA ALA A 157 -24.48 -4.19 0.58
C ALA A 157 -25.10 -2.87 0.05
N LEU A 158 -24.26 -1.90 -0.33
CA LEU A 158 -24.69 -0.63 -0.95
C LEU A 158 -24.97 -0.76 -2.46
N TYR A 159 -24.80 -1.94 -3.04
CA TYR A 159 -25.02 -2.19 -4.47
C TYR A 159 -26.51 -2.07 -4.85
N ASP A 160 -26.80 -1.21 -5.83
CA ASP A 160 -28.10 -1.09 -6.49
C ASP A 160 -28.35 -2.34 -7.34
N LYS A 161 -29.16 -3.27 -6.81
CA LYS A 161 -29.56 -4.52 -7.45
C LYS A 161 -30.19 -4.32 -8.83
N SER A 162 -30.71 -3.12 -9.16
CA SER A 162 -31.23 -2.80 -10.50
C SER A 162 -30.15 -2.54 -11.55
N LEU A 163 -28.87 -2.48 -11.15
CA LEU A 163 -27.69 -2.31 -12.00
C LEU A 163 -26.82 -3.58 -12.09
N GLU A 164 -27.21 -4.65 -11.40
CA GLU A 164 -26.51 -5.92 -11.36
C GLU A 164 -26.77 -6.74 -12.63
N LEU A 165 -25.69 -7.24 -13.24
CA LEU A 165 -25.76 -7.99 -14.50
C LEU A 165 -26.25 -9.42 -14.27
N HIS A 166 -27.57 -9.60 -14.36
CA HIS A 166 -28.21 -10.92 -14.29
C HIS A 166 -28.27 -11.56 -15.69
N LEU A 167 -27.42 -12.56 -15.92
CA LEU A 167 -27.49 -13.40 -17.11
C LEU A 167 -28.60 -14.44 -16.97
N GLN A 168 -29.51 -14.52 -17.94
CA GLN A 168 -30.59 -15.50 -17.99
C GLN A 168 -30.16 -16.74 -18.79
N VAL A 169 -30.54 -17.92 -18.30
CA VAL A 169 -30.34 -19.19 -19.03
C VAL A 169 -31.17 -19.20 -20.30
N ASP A 170 -30.63 -19.80 -21.38
CA ASP A 170 -31.14 -19.83 -22.75
C ASP A 170 -31.36 -18.46 -23.43
N ALA A 171 -31.03 -17.34 -22.77
CA ALA A 171 -31.04 -16.03 -23.39
C ALA A 171 -29.87 -15.80 -24.35
N LEU A 172 -30.09 -14.95 -25.35
CA LEU A 172 -29.10 -14.51 -26.33
C LEU A 172 -28.72 -13.06 -26.06
N TYR A 173 -27.42 -12.82 -25.88
CA TYR A 173 -26.86 -11.47 -25.73
C TYR A 173 -26.03 -11.11 -26.95
N THR A 174 -26.11 -9.85 -27.39
CA THR A 174 -25.36 -9.29 -28.52
C THR A 174 -24.43 -8.19 -28.05
N ASN A 175 -23.41 -7.87 -28.85
CA ASN A 175 -22.35 -6.90 -28.51
C ASN A 175 -21.61 -7.25 -27.21
N VAL A 176 -21.49 -8.55 -26.90
CA VAL A 176 -20.71 -9.03 -25.75
C VAL A 176 -19.23 -8.82 -26.04
N ARG A 177 -18.50 -8.24 -25.08
CA ARG A 177 -17.06 -7.99 -25.18
C ARG A 177 -16.34 -8.92 -24.20
N VAL A 178 -15.51 -9.83 -24.69
CA VAL A 178 -14.54 -10.52 -23.81
C VAL A 178 -13.45 -9.52 -23.43
N THR A 179 -13.20 -9.35 -22.14
CA THR A 179 -12.27 -8.37 -21.60
C THR A 179 -11.01 -9.00 -20.98
N SER A 180 -11.07 -10.27 -20.60
CA SER A 180 -9.94 -11.03 -20.07
C SER A 180 -10.12 -12.52 -20.31
N VAL A 181 -9.01 -13.25 -20.46
CA VAL A 181 -8.95 -14.72 -20.50
C VAL A 181 -7.89 -15.14 -19.47
N LEU A 182 -8.23 -16.08 -18.60
CA LEU A 182 -7.39 -16.59 -17.53
C LEU A 182 -6.69 -17.90 -17.91
N SER A 183 -5.68 -18.30 -17.15
CA SER A 183 -4.94 -19.57 -17.32
C SER A 183 -5.77 -20.83 -17.03
N ASP A 184 -6.88 -20.71 -16.29
CA ASP A 184 -7.86 -21.78 -16.07
C ASP A 184 -8.86 -21.93 -17.23
N GLY A 185 -8.73 -21.10 -18.29
CA GLY A 185 -9.65 -21.05 -19.42
C GLY A 185 -10.97 -20.30 -19.15
N SER A 186 -11.18 -19.82 -17.94
CA SER A 186 -12.26 -18.88 -17.66
C SER A 186 -11.99 -17.56 -18.36
N LEU A 187 -13.07 -16.86 -18.69
CA LEU A 187 -13.02 -15.56 -19.34
C LEU A 187 -13.94 -14.57 -18.64
N TYR A 188 -13.65 -13.28 -18.77
CA TYR A 188 -14.52 -12.21 -18.29
C TYR A 188 -15.21 -11.53 -19.47
N CYS A 189 -16.52 -11.32 -19.35
CA CYS A 189 -17.34 -10.63 -20.33
C CYS A 189 -17.91 -9.32 -19.77
N GLN A 190 -18.01 -8.31 -20.62
CA GLN A 190 -18.94 -7.19 -20.47
C GLN A 190 -20.11 -7.40 -21.41
N VAL A 191 -21.32 -7.14 -20.92
CA VAL A 191 -22.58 -7.22 -21.68
C VAL A 191 -23.26 -5.85 -21.62
N PRO A 192 -23.87 -5.34 -22.71
CA PRO A 192 -24.63 -4.09 -22.67
C PRO A 192 -25.73 -4.16 -21.60
N SER A 193 -25.64 -3.30 -20.59
CA SER A 193 -26.55 -3.31 -19.44
C SER A 193 -26.85 -1.87 -18.97
N LYS A 194 -27.91 -1.72 -18.16
CA LYS A 194 -28.22 -0.46 -17.45
C LYS A 194 -27.05 -0.04 -16.54
N GLY A 195 -26.43 -0.99 -15.84
CA GLY A 195 -25.27 -0.77 -14.98
C GLY A 195 -24.06 -0.25 -15.75
N LEU A 196 -23.67 -0.92 -16.83
CA LEU A 196 -22.52 -0.55 -17.68
C LEU A 196 -22.73 0.80 -18.35
N SER A 197 -23.96 1.10 -18.77
CA SER A 197 -24.32 2.42 -19.34
C SER A 197 -24.22 3.54 -18.30
N ARG A 198 -24.75 3.32 -17.08
CA ARG A 198 -24.65 4.29 -15.98
C ARG A 198 -23.21 4.50 -15.54
N LEU A 199 -22.44 3.42 -15.41
CA LEU A 199 -21.01 3.45 -15.08
C LEU A 199 -20.23 4.28 -16.10
N SER A 200 -20.43 4.02 -17.40
CA SER A 200 -19.76 4.77 -18.47
C SER A 200 -20.05 6.28 -18.37
N GLY A 201 -21.30 6.65 -18.07
CA GLY A 201 -21.70 8.04 -17.86
C GLY A 201 -21.05 8.70 -16.64
N ILE A 202 -20.83 7.97 -15.54
CA ILE A 202 -20.13 8.51 -14.36
C ILE A 202 -18.62 8.61 -14.62
N LEU A 203 -18.02 7.60 -15.25
CA LEU A 203 -16.59 7.61 -15.58
C LEU A 203 -16.25 8.74 -16.57
N GLN A 204 -17.16 9.11 -17.48
CA GLN A 204 -16.98 10.29 -18.33
C GLN A 204 -17.00 11.61 -17.53
N LYS A 205 -17.94 11.76 -16.59
CA LYS A 205 -17.98 12.95 -15.70
C LYS A 205 -16.73 13.04 -14.81
N LEU A 206 -16.19 11.90 -14.37
CA LEU A 206 -14.92 11.82 -13.64
C LEU A 206 -13.75 12.25 -14.52
N GLU A 207 -13.72 11.82 -15.78
CA GLU A 207 -12.73 12.27 -16.77
C GLU A 207 -12.79 13.79 -16.94
N ASP A 208 -13.96 14.37 -17.17
CA ASP A 208 -14.15 15.82 -17.28
C ASP A 208 -13.72 16.57 -16.00
N PHE A 209 -14.02 16.02 -14.83
CA PHE A 209 -13.62 16.58 -13.53
C PHE A 209 -12.09 16.62 -13.37
N PHE A 210 -11.41 15.52 -13.71
CA PHE A 210 -9.94 15.43 -13.62
C PHE A 210 -9.20 16.20 -14.72
N HIS A 211 -9.84 16.58 -15.83
CA HIS A 211 -9.28 17.54 -16.79
C HIS A 211 -9.14 18.96 -16.21
N HIS A 212 -10.01 19.34 -15.28
CA HIS A 212 -10.07 20.70 -14.71
C HIS A 212 -9.47 20.82 -13.30
N LYS A 213 -8.96 19.73 -12.73
CA LYS A 213 -8.40 19.66 -11.37
C LYS A 213 -7.10 18.89 -11.32
N GLN A 214 -6.25 19.21 -10.34
CA GLN A 214 -5.01 18.46 -10.13
C GLN A 214 -5.32 17.07 -9.57
N THR A 215 -4.94 16.00 -10.28
CA THR A 215 -5.23 14.62 -9.87
C THR A 215 -4.50 14.22 -8.59
N SER A 216 -3.42 14.89 -8.20
CA SER A 216 -2.64 14.57 -6.99
C SER A 216 -3.36 14.86 -5.67
N GLU A 217 -4.38 15.74 -5.67
CA GLU A 217 -5.30 15.92 -4.52
C GLU A 217 -6.02 14.63 -4.13
N PHE A 218 -6.11 13.67 -5.06
CA PHE A 218 -6.80 12.40 -4.92
C PHE A 218 -5.83 11.22 -4.91
N ASN A 219 -4.54 11.41 -4.63
CA ASN A 219 -3.60 10.31 -4.46
C ASN A 219 -4.03 9.40 -3.29
N VAL A 220 -3.95 8.08 -3.47
CA VAL A 220 -4.29 7.12 -2.40
C VAL A 220 -3.22 7.17 -1.30
N SER A 221 -3.56 7.77 -0.16
CA SER A 221 -2.68 7.87 1.01
C SER A 221 -2.63 6.58 1.83
N LEU A 222 -3.77 5.90 1.95
CA LEU A 222 -3.95 4.68 2.73
C LEU A 222 -4.52 3.57 1.83
N PRO A 223 -3.66 2.78 1.17
CA PRO A 223 -4.07 1.55 0.50
C PRO A 223 -4.33 0.45 1.54
N PHE A 224 -5.42 -0.30 1.36
CA PHE A 224 -5.74 -1.50 2.14
C PHE A 224 -6.48 -2.50 1.24
N CYS A 225 -6.43 -3.80 1.58
CA CYS A 225 -7.11 -4.83 0.79
C CYS A 225 -8.63 -4.59 0.77
N GLY A 226 -9.26 -4.74 -0.39
CA GLY A 226 -10.68 -4.46 -0.61
C GLY A 226 -11.01 -2.98 -0.85
N LYS A 227 -10.06 -2.05 -0.75
CA LYS A 227 -10.28 -0.63 -1.09
C LYS A 227 -10.55 -0.47 -2.60
N ILE A 228 -11.64 0.22 -2.95
CA ILE A 228 -11.97 0.56 -4.34
C ILE A 228 -11.38 1.92 -4.69
N CYS A 229 -10.59 1.95 -5.76
CA CYS A 229 -9.88 3.12 -6.28
C CYS A 229 -10.18 3.33 -7.78
N LEU A 230 -9.71 4.44 -8.32
CA LEU A 230 -9.66 4.73 -9.75
C LEU A 230 -8.26 4.51 -10.30
N PHE A 231 -8.15 3.89 -11.47
CA PHE A 231 -6.89 3.72 -12.22
C PHE A 231 -7.01 4.34 -13.63
N PRO A 232 -6.03 5.13 -14.10
CA PRO A 232 -6.04 5.73 -15.44
C PRO A 232 -5.50 4.74 -16.49
N SER A 233 -6.38 4.15 -17.29
CA SER A 233 -6.01 3.20 -18.35
C SER A 233 -6.32 3.76 -19.74
N LYS A 234 -5.28 3.99 -20.55
CA LYS A 234 -5.38 4.45 -21.95
C LYS A 234 -6.30 5.68 -22.13
N GLY A 235 -6.15 6.66 -21.25
CA GLY A 235 -6.93 7.90 -21.25
C GLY A 235 -8.31 7.83 -20.58
N ARG A 236 -8.75 6.66 -20.09
CA ARG A 236 -10.03 6.51 -19.37
C ARG A 236 -9.84 6.00 -17.96
N TRP A 237 -10.67 6.47 -17.04
CA TRP A 237 -10.70 5.95 -15.67
C TRP A 237 -11.40 4.59 -15.62
N ALA A 238 -10.86 3.68 -14.82
CA ALA A 238 -11.46 2.39 -14.51
C ALA A 238 -11.52 2.17 -12.99
N ARG A 239 -12.53 1.44 -12.51
CA ARG A 239 -12.62 1.05 -11.11
C ARG A 239 -11.76 -0.17 -10.86
N VAL A 240 -10.94 -0.10 -9.81
CA VAL A 240 -10.07 -1.20 -9.39
C VAL A 240 -10.24 -1.45 -7.89
N GLU A 241 -10.25 -2.72 -7.50
CA GLU A 241 -10.24 -3.15 -6.10
C GLU A 241 -8.83 -3.65 -5.76
N ILE A 242 -8.22 -3.12 -4.69
CA ILE A 242 -6.92 -3.62 -4.20
C ILE A 242 -7.11 -5.04 -3.67
N ARG A 243 -6.40 -6.03 -4.22
CA ARG A 243 -6.49 -7.44 -3.82
C ARG A 243 -5.37 -7.85 -2.89
N ILE A 244 -4.12 -7.54 -3.24
CA ILE A 244 -2.93 -7.92 -2.48
C ILE A 244 -1.99 -6.72 -2.39
N ILE A 245 -1.43 -6.49 -1.20
CA ILE A 245 -0.38 -5.50 -0.96
C ILE A 245 0.93 -6.27 -0.74
N HIS A 246 1.73 -6.40 -1.81
CA HIS A 246 3.00 -7.14 -1.74
C HIS A 246 4.06 -6.36 -0.94
N THR A 247 4.14 -5.06 -1.21
CA THR A 247 4.98 -4.08 -0.51
C THR A 247 4.31 -2.71 -0.62
N ARG A 248 4.79 -1.68 0.10
CA ARG A 248 4.21 -0.31 0.04
C ARG A 248 4.20 0.34 -1.36
N ARG A 249 4.83 -0.25 -2.38
CA ARG A 249 4.91 0.29 -3.76
C ARG A 249 4.31 -0.60 -4.84
N ALA A 250 3.88 -1.81 -4.53
CA ALA A 250 3.33 -2.76 -5.51
C ALA A 250 2.04 -3.39 -4.98
N LEU A 251 0.96 -3.12 -5.68
CA LEU A 251 -0.40 -3.54 -5.36
C LEU A 251 -0.92 -4.40 -6.51
N ASP A 252 -1.39 -5.61 -6.22
CA ASP A 252 -2.22 -6.31 -7.20
C ASP A 252 -3.64 -5.76 -7.09
N VAL A 253 -4.14 -5.24 -8.19
CA VAL A 253 -5.49 -4.69 -8.30
C VAL A 253 -6.30 -5.49 -9.31
N GLN A 254 -7.58 -5.69 -9.00
CA GLN A 254 -8.53 -6.28 -9.94
C GLN A 254 -9.42 -5.18 -10.51
N PHE A 255 -9.44 -5.07 -11.84
CA PHE A 255 -10.36 -4.19 -12.55
C PHE A 255 -11.78 -4.74 -12.43
N MET A 256 -12.61 -4.09 -11.64
CA MET A 256 -13.95 -4.58 -11.29
C MET A 256 -14.85 -4.77 -12.52
N ASP A 257 -14.62 -3.93 -13.54
CA ASP A 257 -15.49 -3.88 -14.72
C ASP A 257 -14.90 -4.61 -15.94
N THR A 258 -13.67 -5.15 -15.86
CA THR A 258 -13.07 -5.98 -16.93
C THR A 258 -12.60 -7.36 -16.44
N GLY A 259 -12.55 -7.60 -15.12
CA GLY A 259 -12.05 -8.82 -14.49
C GLY A 259 -10.54 -9.04 -14.61
N THR A 260 -9.83 -8.16 -15.32
CA THR A 260 -8.37 -8.19 -15.45
C THR A 260 -7.70 -7.95 -14.11
N VAL A 261 -6.59 -8.64 -13.84
CA VAL A 261 -5.70 -8.36 -12.70
C VAL A 261 -4.43 -7.72 -13.23
N ALA A 262 -3.89 -6.73 -12.52
CA ALA A 262 -2.60 -6.12 -12.82
C ALA A 262 -1.87 -5.72 -11.53
N THR A 263 -0.55 -5.81 -11.53
CA THR A 263 0.30 -5.21 -10.50
C THR A 263 0.56 -3.75 -10.89
N VAL A 264 0.25 -2.82 -9.99
CA VAL A 264 0.37 -1.37 -10.19
C VAL A 264 1.02 -0.70 -8.98
N LYS A 265 1.52 0.53 -9.15
CA LYS A 265 1.98 1.35 -8.03
C LYS A 265 0.82 2.07 -7.35
N VAL A 266 0.97 2.35 -6.05
CA VAL A 266 0.02 3.22 -5.31
C VAL A 266 -0.05 4.63 -5.92
N SER A 267 1.04 5.15 -6.50
CA SER A 267 1.07 6.47 -7.18
C SER A 267 0.26 6.51 -8.49
N GLU A 268 -0.11 5.36 -9.05
CA GLU A 268 -0.98 5.27 -10.23
C GLU A 268 -2.48 5.25 -9.86
N LEU A 269 -2.80 5.00 -8.58
CA LEU A 269 -4.17 4.96 -8.09
C LEU A 269 -4.67 6.34 -7.63
N ARG A 270 -5.97 6.56 -7.75
CA ARG A 270 -6.67 7.72 -7.17
C ARG A 270 -7.84 7.29 -6.30
N ASP A 271 -8.03 7.97 -5.19
CA ASP A 271 -9.25 7.91 -4.40
C ASP A 271 -10.43 8.48 -5.20
N ILE A 272 -11.63 7.90 -5.00
CA ILE A 272 -12.83 8.37 -5.69
C ILE A 272 -13.25 9.72 -5.07
N PRO A 273 -13.40 10.81 -5.85
CA PRO A 273 -13.80 12.09 -5.28
C PRO A 273 -15.15 12.01 -4.53
N PRO A 274 -15.31 12.70 -3.38
CA PRO A 274 -16.47 12.53 -2.51
C PRO A 274 -17.85 12.75 -3.17
N GLN A 275 -17.92 13.60 -4.20
CA GLN A 275 -19.15 13.86 -4.95
C GLN A 275 -19.56 12.72 -5.90
N PHE A 276 -18.65 11.80 -6.23
CA PHE A 276 -18.93 10.65 -7.10
C PHE A 276 -19.01 9.33 -6.35
N ILE A 277 -18.44 9.23 -5.13
CA ILE A 277 -18.29 7.95 -4.41
C ILE A 277 -19.63 7.23 -4.19
N ARG A 278 -20.69 7.94 -3.77
CA ARG A 278 -22.00 7.30 -3.52
C ARG A 278 -22.62 6.73 -4.80
N GLU A 279 -22.59 7.47 -5.91
CA GLU A 279 -23.11 6.97 -7.19
C GLU A 279 -22.26 5.85 -7.80
N LEU A 280 -20.94 5.91 -7.63
CA LEU A 280 -20.00 4.97 -8.24
C LEU A 280 -19.92 3.63 -7.49
N ILE A 281 -20.00 3.65 -6.15
CA ILE A 281 -20.02 2.44 -5.31
C ILE A 281 -21.35 1.71 -5.46
N ALA A 282 -22.47 2.42 -5.66
CA ALA A 282 -23.77 1.80 -5.87
C ALA A 282 -23.86 0.93 -7.14
N ILE A 283 -22.90 1.00 -8.07
CA ILE A 283 -22.88 0.14 -9.27
C ILE A 283 -22.11 -1.16 -8.96
N PRO A 284 -22.70 -2.36 -9.10
CA PRO A 284 -21.96 -3.62 -8.98
C PRO A 284 -20.81 -3.73 -10.01
N PRO A 285 -19.84 -4.64 -9.83
CA PRO A 285 -18.89 -5.02 -10.88
C PRO A 285 -19.60 -5.33 -12.21
N GLN A 286 -19.16 -4.72 -13.32
CA GLN A 286 -19.79 -4.90 -14.64
C GLN A 286 -19.09 -5.95 -15.54
N ALA A 287 -18.08 -6.66 -15.01
CA ALA A 287 -17.55 -7.88 -15.61
C ALA A 287 -18.16 -9.13 -14.97
N VAL A 288 -18.65 -10.05 -15.80
CA VAL A 288 -19.13 -11.37 -15.38
C VAL A 288 -18.11 -12.45 -15.74
N LYS A 289 -17.80 -13.36 -14.79
CA LYS A 289 -16.92 -14.52 -15.04
C LYS A 289 -17.72 -15.61 -15.74
N CYS A 290 -17.23 -16.06 -16.89
CA CYS A 290 -17.85 -17.08 -17.72
C CYS A 290 -16.86 -18.20 -18.03
N CYS A 291 -17.38 -19.37 -18.37
CA CYS A 291 -16.62 -20.48 -18.95
C CYS A 291 -17.25 -20.89 -20.28
N LEU A 292 -16.45 -21.42 -21.20
CA LEU A 292 -16.98 -22.00 -22.42
C LEU A 292 -17.73 -23.30 -22.10
N ALA A 293 -18.98 -23.41 -22.56
CA ALA A 293 -19.77 -24.63 -22.52
C ALA A 293 -19.16 -25.74 -23.40
N ASP A 294 -19.51 -26.99 -23.08
CA ASP A 294 -19.17 -28.23 -23.80
C ASP A 294 -17.68 -28.57 -23.97
N LEU A 295 -16.78 -27.86 -23.29
CA LEU A 295 -15.39 -28.29 -23.14
C LEU A 295 -15.27 -29.44 -22.12
N PRO A 296 -14.24 -30.31 -22.22
CA PRO A 296 -14.12 -31.48 -21.35
C PRO A 296 -14.03 -31.05 -19.87
N PRO A 297 -14.94 -31.51 -19.00
CA PRO A 297 -14.73 -31.35 -17.56
C PRO A 297 -13.51 -32.18 -17.15
N ASN A 298 -12.62 -31.58 -16.35
CA ASN A 298 -11.44 -32.20 -15.70
C ASN A 298 -10.15 -32.34 -16.53
N THR A 299 -9.88 -31.53 -17.55
CA THR A 299 -8.54 -31.52 -18.22
C THR A 299 -7.41 -30.89 -17.39
N GLY A 300 -7.70 -30.33 -16.21
CA GLY A 300 -6.73 -29.60 -15.38
C GLY A 300 -6.50 -28.17 -15.86
N MET A 301 -5.28 -27.66 -15.66
CA MET A 301 -4.85 -26.37 -16.23
C MET A 301 -4.94 -26.43 -17.76
N TRP A 302 -5.40 -25.36 -18.40
CA TRP A 302 -5.33 -25.29 -19.85
C TRP A 302 -3.86 -25.23 -20.31
N THR A 303 -3.57 -25.82 -21.47
CA THR A 303 -2.25 -25.64 -22.09
C THR A 303 -2.05 -24.15 -22.44
N PRO A 304 -0.81 -23.62 -22.34
CA PRO A 304 -0.53 -22.25 -22.76
C PRO A 304 -1.02 -21.96 -24.19
N ASP A 305 -0.89 -22.93 -25.09
CA ASP A 305 -1.34 -22.82 -26.48
C ASP A 305 -2.87 -22.70 -26.60
N ALA A 306 -3.66 -23.42 -25.79
CA ALA A 306 -5.11 -23.28 -25.75
C ALA A 306 -5.55 -21.90 -25.20
N VAL A 307 -4.86 -21.39 -24.18
CA VAL A 307 -5.12 -20.06 -23.61
C VAL A 307 -4.76 -18.96 -24.61
N LEU A 308 -3.61 -19.07 -25.29
CA LEU A 308 -3.17 -18.14 -26.33
C LEU A 308 -4.13 -18.15 -27.53
N TRP A 309 -4.49 -19.33 -28.04
CA TRP A 309 -5.45 -19.45 -29.13
C TRP A 309 -6.80 -18.81 -28.77
N LEU A 310 -7.32 -19.06 -27.57
CA LEU A 310 -8.57 -18.45 -27.13
C LEU A 310 -8.46 -16.93 -27.07
N ARG A 311 -7.35 -16.42 -26.51
CA ARG A 311 -7.07 -14.99 -26.42
C ARG A 311 -7.00 -14.33 -27.80
N ASP A 312 -6.36 -14.98 -28.77
CA ASP A 312 -6.28 -14.45 -30.14
C ASP A 312 -7.64 -14.48 -30.85
N ALA A 313 -8.40 -15.57 -30.68
CA ALA A 313 -9.75 -15.70 -31.22
C ALA A 313 -10.73 -14.64 -30.66
N VAL A 314 -10.65 -14.27 -29.37
CA VAL A 314 -11.68 -13.43 -28.71
C VAL A 314 -11.22 -12.02 -28.31
N ILE A 315 -9.92 -11.75 -28.21
CA ILE A 315 -9.36 -10.42 -27.83
C ILE A 315 -8.55 -9.79 -28.97
N ASN A 316 -7.67 -10.56 -29.64
CA ASN A 316 -6.70 -9.99 -30.60
C ASN A 316 -7.11 -10.14 -32.09
N SER A 317 -8.36 -10.48 -32.40
CA SER A 317 -8.82 -10.71 -33.78
C SER A 317 -8.44 -9.57 -34.75
N PRO A 318 -7.70 -9.80 -35.85
CA PRO A 318 -6.88 -8.73 -36.46
C PRO A 318 -7.55 -7.82 -37.49
N GLU A 319 -8.87 -7.89 -37.69
CA GLU A 319 -9.56 -7.08 -38.70
C GLU A 319 -9.75 -5.61 -38.25
N PHE A 320 -8.63 -4.89 -38.37
CA PHE A 320 -8.48 -3.43 -38.48
C PHE A 320 -8.99 -2.55 -37.33
N SER A 321 -8.05 -1.78 -36.78
CA SER A 321 -8.25 -0.77 -35.75
C SER A 321 -9.36 0.25 -36.08
N MET A 322 -10.12 0.64 -35.05
CA MET A 322 -11.20 1.66 -35.06
C MET A 322 -12.47 1.24 -35.85
N LYS A 323 -13.34 0.39 -35.30
CA LYS A 323 -14.30 0.78 -34.24
C LYS A 323 -14.86 -0.49 -33.54
N LEU A 324 -14.36 -0.78 -32.34
CA LEU A 324 -14.45 -2.13 -31.74
C LEU A 324 -15.82 -2.44 -31.09
N ASN A 325 -16.81 -2.71 -31.94
CA ASN A 325 -18.04 -3.46 -31.61
C ASN A 325 -17.87 -4.93 -32.02
N CYS A 326 -17.17 -5.72 -31.21
CA CYS A 326 -17.21 -7.17 -31.36
C CYS A 326 -18.64 -7.63 -31.03
N ILE A 327 -19.41 -8.01 -32.05
CA ILE A 327 -20.74 -8.59 -31.85
C ILE A 327 -20.58 -10.08 -31.57
N LEU A 328 -20.06 -10.41 -30.39
CA LEU A 328 -20.12 -11.78 -29.91
C LEU A 328 -21.57 -12.06 -29.47
N PHE A 329 -22.13 -13.13 -30.01
CA PHE A 329 -23.35 -13.71 -29.47
C PHE A 329 -22.96 -14.60 -28.29
N SER A 330 -23.65 -14.48 -27.15
CA SER A 330 -23.54 -15.45 -26.07
C SER A 330 -24.87 -16.10 -25.74
N LYS A 331 -24.93 -17.43 -25.84
CA LYS A 331 -26.03 -18.25 -25.28
C LYS A 331 -25.58 -18.84 -23.94
N VAL A 332 -26.33 -18.58 -22.87
CA VAL A 332 -26.08 -19.12 -21.53
C VAL A 332 -26.76 -20.49 -21.39
N VAL A 333 -26.02 -21.51 -20.96
CA VAL A 333 -26.52 -22.91 -20.89
C VAL A 333 -26.78 -23.34 -19.45
N LYS A 334 -25.95 -22.87 -18.51
CA LYS A 334 -26.03 -23.20 -17.09
C LYS A 334 -25.37 -22.10 -16.27
N GLN A 335 -25.95 -21.80 -15.12
CA GLN A 335 -25.35 -20.94 -14.09
C GLN A 335 -25.06 -21.80 -12.86
N ASP A 336 -23.82 -21.77 -12.35
CA ASP A 336 -23.49 -22.39 -11.07
C ASP A 336 -23.84 -21.41 -9.94
N GLY A 337 -24.93 -21.70 -9.21
CA GLY A 337 -25.41 -20.87 -8.09
C GLY A 337 -24.45 -20.77 -6.91
N SER A 338 -23.42 -21.62 -6.83
CA SER A 338 -22.41 -21.59 -5.76
C SER A 338 -21.19 -20.73 -6.10
N LYS A 339 -20.92 -20.49 -7.40
CA LYS A 339 -19.69 -19.81 -7.87
C LYS A 339 -19.94 -18.60 -8.78
N GLY A 340 -21.17 -18.34 -9.18
CA GLY A 340 -21.54 -17.21 -10.04
C GLY A 340 -21.00 -17.31 -11.48
N ILE A 341 -20.51 -18.49 -11.90
CA ILE A 341 -19.94 -18.71 -13.23
C ILE A 341 -21.05 -19.08 -14.22
N ALA A 342 -21.11 -18.38 -15.33
CA ALA A 342 -22.01 -18.68 -16.45
C ALA A 342 -21.30 -19.53 -17.52
N HIS A 343 -21.88 -20.67 -17.89
CA HIS A 343 -21.43 -21.46 -19.04
C HIS A 343 -22.04 -20.91 -20.32
N ILE A 344 -21.21 -20.48 -21.26
CA ILE A 344 -21.64 -19.79 -22.48
C ILE A 344 -21.09 -20.42 -23.76
N TYR A 345 -21.83 -20.29 -24.86
CA TYR A 345 -21.27 -20.39 -26.21
C TYR A 345 -20.88 -19.00 -26.71
N LEU A 346 -19.70 -18.87 -27.35
CA LEU A 346 -19.28 -17.65 -28.05
C LEU A 346 -19.25 -17.88 -29.57
N PHE A 347 -19.70 -16.88 -30.33
CA PHE A 347 -19.71 -16.89 -31.79
C PHE A 347 -19.04 -15.61 -32.32
N ALA A 348 -18.21 -15.75 -33.34
CA ALA A 348 -17.67 -14.62 -34.09
C ALA A 348 -18.79 -13.91 -34.90
N PRO A 349 -18.62 -12.61 -35.25
CA PRO A 349 -19.59 -11.90 -36.09
C PRO A 349 -19.84 -12.64 -37.41
N GLY A 350 -21.12 -12.82 -37.78
CA GLY A 350 -21.53 -13.53 -38.99
C GLY A 350 -21.66 -15.05 -38.89
N ASN A 351 -21.07 -15.69 -37.87
CA ASN A 351 -21.07 -17.15 -37.71
C ASN A 351 -22.23 -17.70 -36.83
N PHE A 352 -23.07 -16.82 -36.28
CA PHE A 352 -24.26 -17.21 -35.51
C PHE A 352 -25.43 -17.53 -36.46
N PRO A 353 -26.24 -18.59 -36.22
CA PRO A 353 -26.29 -19.46 -35.05
C PRO A 353 -25.54 -20.81 -35.22
N ASP A 354 -24.58 -20.92 -36.12
CA ASP A 354 -23.96 -22.21 -36.43
C ASP A 354 -23.04 -22.70 -35.29
N MET A 355 -23.48 -23.77 -34.64
CA MET A 355 -22.79 -24.41 -33.52
C MET A 355 -21.44 -25.01 -33.92
N ASP A 356 -21.26 -25.45 -35.17
CA ASP A 356 -19.98 -25.93 -35.69
C ASP A 356 -18.94 -24.79 -35.79
N HIS A 357 -19.40 -23.58 -36.06
CA HIS A 357 -18.57 -22.37 -36.12
C HIS A 357 -18.47 -21.61 -34.77
N SER A 358 -19.03 -22.15 -33.68
CA SER A 358 -18.83 -21.60 -32.33
C SER A 358 -17.36 -21.71 -31.88
N ILE A 359 -16.86 -20.71 -31.16
CA ILE A 359 -15.48 -20.69 -30.61
C ILE A 359 -15.25 -21.89 -29.69
N ASN A 360 -16.28 -22.31 -28.95
CA ASN A 360 -16.31 -23.51 -28.12
C ASN A 360 -15.97 -24.78 -28.90
N ARG A 361 -16.57 -24.96 -30.08
CA ARG A 361 -16.39 -26.17 -30.89
C ARG A 361 -15.09 -26.11 -31.68
N GLN A 362 -14.70 -24.92 -32.15
CA GLN A 362 -13.40 -24.68 -32.76
C GLN A 362 -12.25 -25.05 -31.81
N ILE A 363 -12.24 -24.52 -30.57
CA ILE A 363 -11.15 -24.82 -29.62
C ILE A 363 -11.16 -26.29 -29.18
N LYS A 364 -12.34 -26.89 -28.98
CA LYS A 364 -12.48 -28.31 -28.63
C LYS A 364 -11.90 -29.25 -29.69
N ASN A 365 -12.04 -28.87 -30.97
CA ASN A 365 -11.55 -29.64 -32.11
C ASN A 365 -10.10 -29.30 -32.49
N ALA A 366 -9.51 -28.27 -31.90
CA ALA A 366 -8.13 -27.87 -32.14
C ALA A 366 -7.14 -28.82 -31.44
N ASP A 367 -5.98 -29.05 -32.06
CA ASP A 367 -4.95 -29.98 -31.59
C ASP A 367 -4.13 -29.49 -30.37
N LEU A 368 -4.71 -28.59 -29.57
CA LEU A 368 -4.06 -27.79 -28.52
C LEU A 368 -4.05 -28.48 -27.15
N TRP A 369 -4.82 -29.56 -26.97
CA TRP A 369 -5.03 -30.23 -25.66
C TRP A 369 -3.99 -31.32 -25.36
N LYS A 370 -3.09 -31.60 -26.29
CA LYS A 370 -2.03 -32.62 -26.16
C LYS A 370 -0.94 -32.09 -25.21
N HIS A 371 -0.96 -32.54 -23.96
CA HIS A 371 0.13 -32.30 -23.02
C HIS A 371 1.42 -32.92 -23.58
N GLN A 372 2.45 -32.10 -23.77
CA GLN A 372 3.76 -32.57 -24.19
C GLN A 372 4.35 -33.42 -23.06
N LYS A 373 4.81 -34.65 -23.36
CA LYS A 373 5.35 -35.56 -22.35
C LYS A 373 6.54 -34.93 -21.64
N ASP A 374 6.58 -35.11 -20.33
CA ASP A 374 7.44 -34.40 -19.38
C ASP A 374 8.92 -34.37 -19.76
N VAL A 375 9.54 -33.19 -19.65
CA VAL A 375 10.99 -33.07 -19.46
C VAL A 375 11.28 -33.40 -17.99
N PHE A 376 11.34 -34.69 -17.67
CA PHE A 376 11.88 -35.13 -16.38
C PHE A 376 13.36 -34.76 -16.28
N LEU A 377 13.70 -33.91 -15.32
CA LEU A 377 15.08 -33.66 -14.89
C LEU A 377 15.61 -34.87 -14.11
N SER A 378 16.02 -35.94 -14.81
CA SER A 378 16.85 -37.00 -14.22
C SER A 378 18.33 -36.59 -14.31
N VAL A 379 18.97 -36.46 -13.16
CA VAL A 379 20.40 -36.11 -13.03
C VAL A 379 21.19 -37.33 -12.53
N THR A 380 22.49 -37.38 -12.88
CA THR A 380 23.58 -38.30 -12.48
C THR A 380 23.90 -39.47 -13.43
N PRO A 381 25.17 -39.94 -13.51
CA PRO A 381 26.42 -39.14 -13.55
C PRO A 381 27.51 -39.66 -14.54
N SER A 382 28.45 -38.78 -14.95
CA SER A 382 29.76 -39.09 -15.60
C SER A 382 29.73 -39.76 -17.02
N GLU A 383 30.73 -39.70 -17.92
CA GLU A 383 32.07 -39.06 -17.96
C GLU A 383 32.60 -38.92 -19.42
N THR A 384 33.55 -37.99 -19.69
CA THR A 384 34.49 -37.92 -20.88
C THR A 384 33.91 -37.75 -22.32
N SER A 385 34.56 -37.09 -23.30
CA SER A 385 35.79 -36.26 -23.39
C SER A 385 35.92 -35.49 -24.74
N SER A 386 36.59 -34.31 -24.74
CA SER A 386 37.29 -33.61 -25.87
C SER A 386 36.49 -33.22 -27.14
N THR A 387 36.69 -32.07 -27.82
CA THR A 387 37.94 -31.33 -28.19
C THR A 387 37.60 -29.84 -28.47
N LYS A 388 38.41 -28.84 -28.05
CA LYS A 388 39.30 -27.94 -28.87
C LYS A 388 38.68 -27.34 -30.15
N VAL A 389 38.94 -26.10 -30.63
CA VAL A 389 39.76 -24.90 -30.29
C VAL A 389 39.23 -23.76 -31.23
N ALA A 390 39.36 -22.44 -31.05
CA ALA A 390 40.44 -21.59 -30.50
C ALA A 390 39.92 -20.30 -29.81
N SER A 391 40.77 -19.27 -29.75
CA SER A 391 40.57 -17.86 -29.36
C SER A 391 41.22 -16.94 -30.39
N ASP A 392 40.88 -15.65 -30.44
CA ASP A 392 41.90 -14.63 -30.71
C ASP A 392 41.56 -13.25 -30.10
N ALA A 393 42.58 -12.42 -29.88
CA ALA A 393 42.48 -11.21 -29.06
C ALA A 393 43.39 -10.05 -29.55
N SER A 394 43.44 -8.95 -28.78
CA SER A 394 44.25 -7.73 -28.95
C SER A 394 43.68 -6.67 -29.92
N ALA A 395 44.02 -5.38 -29.83
CA ALA A 395 45.00 -4.72 -28.96
C ALA A 395 44.55 -3.31 -28.52
N ALA A 396 45.20 -2.77 -27.48
CA ALA A 396 45.07 -1.39 -27.05
C ALA A 396 46.28 -0.54 -27.48
N GLN A 397 46.10 0.77 -27.67
CA GLN A 397 47.22 1.72 -27.73
C GLN A 397 46.94 3.00 -26.90
N ARG A 398 48.00 3.44 -26.21
CA ARG A 398 48.08 4.69 -25.40
C ARG A 398 48.36 5.90 -26.32
N VAL A 399 48.35 7.12 -25.76
CA VAL A 399 49.57 7.95 -25.54
C VAL A 399 49.26 9.33 -24.88
N THR A 400 50.03 9.63 -23.82
CA THR A 400 50.43 10.90 -23.15
C THR A 400 49.67 12.22 -23.41
N SER A 401 49.21 13.00 -22.41
CA SER A 401 49.90 13.76 -21.32
C SER A 401 50.31 15.21 -21.65
N GLY A 402 49.95 16.17 -20.79
CA GLY A 402 50.47 17.55 -20.78
C GLY A 402 50.19 18.27 -19.45
N LYS A 403 51.23 18.85 -18.82
CA LYS A 403 51.19 19.70 -17.61
C LYS A 403 51.10 21.19 -18.05
N SER A 404 51.03 22.26 -17.23
CA SER A 404 51.15 22.49 -15.78
C SER A 404 50.65 23.91 -15.42
N GLU A 405 50.35 24.21 -14.14
CA GLU A 405 50.52 25.53 -13.44
C GLU A 405 49.79 26.80 -14.00
N LYS A 406 49.54 27.96 -13.35
CA LYS A 406 49.76 28.68 -12.04
C LYS A 406 48.76 29.91 -12.03
N SER A 407 48.56 30.78 -11.03
CA SER A 407 48.48 30.73 -9.54
C SER A 407 48.17 32.15 -8.97
N PHE A 408 47.33 32.27 -7.91
CA PHE A 408 47.00 33.52 -7.13
C PHE A 408 46.19 34.62 -7.88
N SER A 409 45.50 35.60 -7.26
CA SER A 409 45.43 36.11 -5.86
C SER A 409 44.04 36.70 -5.47
N ASP A 410 43.85 37.06 -4.19
CA ASP A 410 42.63 37.59 -3.51
C ASP A 410 42.11 38.99 -3.93
N SER A 411 40.83 39.30 -3.59
CA SER A 411 40.47 40.40 -2.66
C SER A 411 38.97 40.44 -2.22
N ALA A 412 38.73 41.08 -1.07
CA ALA A 412 37.49 41.41 -0.33
C ALA A 412 36.24 41.85 -1.16
N ARG A 413 34.99 41.48 -0.81
CA ARG A 413 34.06 42.07 0.22
C ARG A 413 33.85 43.59 0.04
N GLU A 414 32.64 44.19 0.10
CA GLU A 414 31.62 44.09 1.18
C GLU A 414 30.16 44.51 0.68
N PRO A 415 29.11 44.91 1.47
CA PRO A 415 27.87 44.11 1.55
C PRO A 415 26.49 44.87 1.36
N SER A 416 25.40 44.27 1.90
CA SER A 416 23.99 44.73 2.01
C SER A 416 23.07 44.38 0.81
N SER A 417 21.76 44.12 0.96
CA SER A 417 20.88 44.04 2.16
C SER A 417 19.73 43.04 1.91
N ALA A 418 19.11 42.50 2.97
CA ALA A 418 18.20 41.35 2.90
C ALA A 418 16.79 41.63 2.34
N ALA A 419 16.23 40.65 1.59
CA ALA A 419 14.92 40.01 1.89
C ALA A 419 14.49 38.95 0.84
N SER A 420 14.66 37.64 1.13
CA SER A 420 13.84 36.52 0.58
C SER A 420 14.27 35.13 1.12
N THR A 421 14.03 34.83 2.40
CA THR A 421 14.49 33.55 3.00
C THR A 421 13.48 32.41 2.88
N ILE A 422 13.38 31.79 1.70
CA ILE A 422 13.06 30.35 1.54
C ILE A 422 14.00 29.75 0.49
N ASP A 423 15.31 29.75 0.79
CA ASP A 423 16.31 29.11 -0.09
C ASP A 423 16.34 27.56 0.11
N MET A 424 15.84 27.10 1.26
CA MET A 424 15.94 25.70 1.73
C MET A 424 14.57 25.11 2.16
N PRO A 425 14.35 23.79 1.98
CA PRO A 425 13.16 23.07 2.43
C PRO A 425 12.97 23.08 3.97
N PRO A 426 11.74 22.80 4.46
CA PRO A 426 11.49 22.62 5.88
C PRO A 426 12.26 21.40 6.45
N PRO A 427 12.68 21.45 7.74
CA PRO A 427 13.37 20.32 8.36
C PRO A 427 12.41 19.14 8.58
N LEU A 428 12.90 17.94 8.31
CA LEU A 428 12.14 16.70 8.52
C LEU A 428 11.84 16.47 10.02
N PRO A 429 10.59 16.20 10.43
CA PRO A 429 10.31 15.76 11.79
C PRO A 429 11.00 14.42 12.09
N LEU A 430 11.75 14.34 13.20
CA LEU A 430 12.42 13.11 13.63
C LEU A 430 11.74 12.59 14.91
N SER A 431 11.58 11.27 15.02
CA SER A 431 11.08 10.60 16.23
C SER A 431 12.01 10.83 17.43
N LYS A 432 11.45 10.78 18.64
CA LYS A 432 12.20 10.99 19.88
C LYS A 432 13.04 9.77 20.24
N THR A 433 14.03 9.98 21.09
CA THR A 433 14.82 8.90 21.70
C THR A 433 13.91 7.87 22.38
N GLY A 434 14.10 6.60 22.05
CA GLY A 434 13.30 5.46 22.50
C GLY A 434 12.17 5.05 21.56
N GLU A 435 11.73 5.92 20.64
CA GLU A 435 10.67 5.62 19.68
C GLU A 435 11.18 4.76 18.50
N LEU A 436 10.25 4.01 17.90
CA LEU A 436 10.47 3.23 16.68
C LEU A 436 10.07 4.06 15.45
N MET A 437 10.81 3.88 14.36
CA MET A 437 10.56 4.52 13.06
C MET A 437 10.76 3.49 11.95
N ASP A 438 9.74 3.26 11.12
CA ASP A 438 9.91 2.49 9.89
C ASP A 438 10.87 3.24 8.94
N VAL A 439 11.91 2.57 8.43
CA VAL A 439 12.91 3.19 7.54
C VAL A 439 13.22 2.35 6.31
N TYR A 440 13.71 3.00 5.26
CA TYR A 440 14.45 2.37 4.17
C TYR A 440 15.91 2.79 4.21
N VAL A 441 16.84 1.85 4.07
CA VAL A 441 18.27 2.20 3.99
C VAL A 441 18.64 2.40 2.51
N SER A 442 18.74 3.66 2.08
CA SER A 442 19.00 3.98 0.66
C SER A 442 20.44 3.65 0.24
N VAL A 443 21.41 3.83 1.14
CA VAL A 443 22.85 3.60 0.94
C VAL A 443 23.49 3.22 2.27
N ALA A 444 24.39 2.23 2.28
CA ALA A 444 25.18 1.87 3.46
C ALA A 444 26.68 1.76 3.14
N CYS A 445 27.48 2.64 3.75
CA CYS A 445 28.94 2.56 3.65
C CYS A 445 29.49 1.49 4.60
N HIS A 446 29.23 1.66 5.90
CA HIS A 446 29.66 0.82 7.03
C HIS A 446 28.80 1.14 8.27
N PRO A 447 28.82 0.36 9.37
CA PRO A 447 27.92 0.59 10.52
C PRO A 447 27.99 2.00 11.16
N GLY A 448 29.14 2.69 11.05
CA GLY A 448 29.29 4.07 11.53
C GLY A 448 28.65 5.17 10.66
N HIS A 449 28.23 4.84 9.44
CA HIS A 449 27.66 5.78 8.45
C HIS A 449 26.87 5.05 7.36
N PHE A 450 25.57 5.27 7.37
CA PHE A 450 24.62 4.90 6.33
C PHE A 450 23.52 5.96 6.25
N ILE A 451 22.65 5.86 5.26
CA ILE A 451 21.57 6.81 5.03
C ILE A 451 20.23 6.06 5.17
N VAL A 452 19.33 6.62 5.98
CA VAL A 452 17.96 6.13 6.08
C VAL A 452 16.97 7.17 5.55
N GLN A 453 15.86 6.69 5.02
CA GLN A 453 14.71 7.48 4.58
C GLN A 453 13.48 7.03 5.39
N PRO A 454 12.60 7.93 5.86
CA PRO A 454 11.36 7.52 6.52
C PRO A 454 10.47 6.71 5.58
N TRP A 455 10.09 5.50 5.97
CA TRP A 455 9.33 4.55 5.12
C TRP A 455 7.90 5.04 4.81
N ASN A 456 7.37 5.96 5.63
CA ASN A 456 6.10 6.64 5.37
C ASN A 456 6.24 7.74 4.30
N GLU A 457 7.36 8.46 4.21
CA GLU A 457 7.53 9.60 3.28
C GLU A 457 7.97 9.20 1.86
N LEU A 458 8.33 7.93 1.64
CA LEU A 458 8.85 7.47 0.34
C LEU A 458 7.92 7.72 -0.84
N HIS A 459 6.59 7.67 -0.64
CA HIS A 459 5.62 7.94 -1.71
C HIS A 459 5.62 9.43 -2.11
N ASN A 460 5.78 10.34 -1.13
CA ASN A 460 5.93 11.77 -1.38
C ASN A 460 7.23 12.07 -2.13
N LEU A 461 8.32 11.34 -1.82
CA LEU A 461 9.57 11.43 -2.55
C LEU A 461 9.43 10.95 -4.00
N GLU A 462 8.77 9.81 -4.24
CA GLU A 462 8.56 9.29 -5.60
C GLU A 462 7.70 10.24 -6.44
N ALA A 463 6.61 10.78 -5.88
CA ALA A 463 5.79 11.79 -6.55
C ALA A 463 6.61 13.04 -6.89
N LEU A 464 7.46 13.53 -5.98
CA LEU A 464 8.37 14.65 -6.22
C LEU A 464 9.35 14.37 -7.36
N MET A 465 9.95 13.17 -7.42
CA MET A 465 10.85 12.80 -8.53
C MET A 465 10.08 12.74 -9.85
N GLU A 466 8.88 12.16 -9.90
CA GLU A 466 8.04 12.10 -11.10
C GLU A 466 7.63 13.51 -11.60
N GLU A 467 7.24 14.42 -10.70
CA GLU A 467 6.96 15.83 -11.04
C GLU A 467 8.21 16.57 -11.54
N MET A 468 9.38 16.35 -10.91
CA MET A 468 10.64 16.93 -11.36
C MET A 468 11.04 16.44 -12.75
N ILE A 469 10.88 15.14 -13.06
CA ILE A 469 11.10 14.61 -14.41
C ILE A 469 10.18 15.30 -15.41
N LEU A 470 8.88 15.37 -15.12
CA LEU A 470 7.87 15.92 -16.03
C LEU A 470 8.13 17.40 -16.34
N TYR A 471 8.55 18.17 -15.32
CA TYR A 471 8.89 19.58 -15.46
C TYR A 471 10.23 19.79 -16.20
N TYR A 472 11.34 19.29 -15.64
CA TYR A 472 12.68 19.60 -16.17
C TYR A 472 13.00 18.90 -17.50
N SER A 473 12.23 17.88 -17.91
CA SER A 473 12.35 17.31 -19.27
C SER A 473 11.65 18.15 -20.35
N ARG A 474 10.89 19.18 -19.96
CA ARG A 474 10.19 20.12 -20.87
C ARG A 474 10.67 21.57 -20.72
N ALA A 475 11.35 21.89 -19.62
CA ALA A 475 11.89 23.22 -19.36
C ALA A 475 13.07 23.55 -20.30
N GLU A 476 13.15 24.81 -20.70
CA GLU A 476 14.34 25.34 -21.37
C GLU A 476 15.54 25.34 -20.40
N GLU A 477 16.69 24.85 -20.87
CA GLU A 477 17.92 24.83 -20.09
C GLU A 477 18.42 26.25 -19.85
N LYS A 478 18.40 26.70 -18.59
CA LYS A 478 18.90 28.02 -18.20
C LYS A 478 20.34 27.89 -17.70
N PRO A 479 21.28 28.74 -18.14
CA PRO A 479 22.61 28.78 -17.55
C PRO A 479 22.51 29.27 -16.10
N VAL A 480 23.17 28.56 -15.18
CA VAL A 480 23.09 28.82 -13.74
C VAL A 480 24.46 29.17 -13.19
N ASN A 481 24.55 30.20 -12.35
CA ASN A 481 25.73 30.41 -11.52
C ASN A 481 25.71 29.39 -10.38
N ILE A 482 26.63 28.41 -10.42
CA ILE A 482 26.67 27.30 -9.47
C ILE A 482 27.54 27.69 -8.28
N GLU A 483 26.93 27.74 -7.10
CA GLU A 483 27.57 28.04 -5.83
C GLU A 483 27.65 26.81 -4.92
N LYS A 484 28.75 26.71 -4.16
CA LYS A 484 28.93 25.66 -3.18
C LYS A 484 27.93 25.82 -2.01
N ASN A 485 27.43 24.69 -1.53
CA ASN A 485 26.43 24.52 -0.48
C ASN A 485 25.02 25.07 -0.80
N LYS A 486 24.74 25.46 -2.06
CA LYS A 486 23.37 25.78 -2.51
C LYS A 486 22.65 24.57 -3.12
N LEU A 487 21.32 24.69 -3.17
CA LEU A 487 20.37 23.67 -3.60
C LEU A 487 19.92 23.88 -5.06
N TYR A 488 20.02 22.83 -5.86
CA TYR A 488 19.69 22.83 -7.29
C TYR A 488 18.92 21.55 -7.69
N ALA A 489 18.38 21.54 -8.90
CA ALA A 489 17.97 20.31 -9.58
C ALA A 489 19.14 19.82 -10.46
N ALA A 490 19.42 18.52 -10.49
CA ALA A 490 20.44 17.96 -11.37
C ALA A 490 19.99 16.66 -12.05
N LYS A 491 20.35 16.52 -13.34
CA LYS A 491 20.04 15.34 -14.14
C LYS A 491 21.13 14.28 -14.01
N ILE A 492 20.82 13.19 -13.31
CA ILE A 492 21.72 12.05 -13.09
C ILE A 492 21.10 10.84 -13.80
N GLY A 493 21.79 10.31 -14.81
CA GLY A 493 21.20 9.36 -15.76
C GLY A 493 19.96 9.95 -16.47
N ASN A 494 18.82 9.25 -16.37
CA ASN A 494 17.53 9.67 -16.92
C ASN A 494 16.60 10.31 -15.87
N GLN A 495 17.11 10.65 -14.68
CA GLN A 495 16.33 11.08 -13.52
C GLN A 495 16.78 12.48 -13.06
N TRP A 496 15.88 13.23 -12.44
CA TRP A 496 16.14 14.56 -11.91
C TRP A 496 16.05 14.57 -10.39
N TYR A 497 17.13 14.99 -9.72
CA TYR A 497 17.26 14.94 -8.27
C TYR A 497 17.42 16.32 -7.67
N ARG A 498 16.99 16.49 -6.41
CA ARG A 498 17.37 17.63 -5.58
C ARG A 498 18.78 17.41 -5.08
N VAL A 499 19.69 18.35 -5.37
CA VAL A 499 21.11 18.20 -5.03
C VAL A 499 21.70 19.42 -4.35
N ILE A 500 22.59 19.17 -3.39
CA ILE A 500 23.42 20.19 -2.75
C ILE A 500 24.81 20.12 -3.36
N ILE A 501 25.32 21.22 -3.91
CA ILE A 501 26.66 21.25 -4.51
C ILE A 501 27.72 21.24 -3.39
N LYS A 502 28.51 20.18 -3.28
CA LYS A 502 29.59 20.07 -2.27
C LYS A 502 30.93 20.60 -2.78
N GLY A 503 31.13 20.66 -4.10
CA GLY A 503 32.30 21.29 -4.72
C GLY A 503 32.15 21.52 -6.22
N VAL A 504 32.81 22.55 -6.74
CA VAL A 504 32.91 22.85 -8.18
C VAL A 504 34.31 22.46 -8.67
N LEU A 505 34.40 21.68 -9.73
CA LEU A 505 35.65 21.19 -10.31
C LEU A 505 36.00 21.98 -11.58
N ARG A 506 37.30 22.10 -11.88
CA ARG A 506 37.80 22.94 -12.99
C ARG A 506 37.51 22.39 -14.39
N ASN A 507 36.98 21.18 -14.49
CA ASN A 507 36.74 20.44 -15.74
C ASN A 507 35.27 20.48 -16.20
N GLY A 508 34.46 21.42 -15.70
CA GLY A 508 33.03 21.48 -16.04
C GLY A 508 32.15 20.48 -15.29
N PHE A 509 32.66 19.89 -14.20
CA PHE A 509 31.90 19.00 -13.32
C PHE A 509 31.71 19.60 -11.94
N VAL A 510 30.65 19.17 -11.26
CA VAL A 510 30.36 19.48 -9.86
C VAL A 510 30.22 18.19 -9.07
N SER A 511 30.76 18.18 -7.85
CA SER A 511 30.46 17.16 -6.85
C SER A 511 29.16 17.54 -6.17
N VAL A 512 28.17 16.65 -6.26
CA VAL A 512 26.81 16.88 -5.77
C VAL A 512 26.45 15.85 -4.71
N TYR A 513 25.64 16.25 -3.74
CA TYR A 513 25.00 15.37 -2.77
C TYR A 513 23.52 15.27 -3.10
N GLU A 514 23.03 14.07 -3.40
CA GLU A 514 21.60 13.80 -3.58
C GLU A 514 20.89 13.97 -2.24
N ALA A 515 20.17 15.07 -2.07
CA ALA A 515 19.64 15.49 -0.77
C ALA A 515 18.57 14.54 -0.21
N ASP A 516 17.99 13.70 -1.07
CA ASP A 516 16.96 12.74 -0.70
C ASP A 516 17.45 11.30 -0.55
N TYR A 517 18.54 10.91 -1.23
CA TYR A 517 19.06 9.54 -1.22
C TYR A 517 20.40 9.39 -0.48
N GLY A 518 21.10 10.51 -0.23
CA GLY A 518 22.37 10.59 0.49
C GLY A 518 23.61 10.14 -0.29
N LYS A 519 23.48 10.01 -1.61
CA LYS A 519 24.60 9.68 -2.51
C LYS A 519 25.46 10.90 -2.82
N HIS A 520 26.72 10.64 -3.15
CA HIS A 520 27.62 11.63 -3.73
C HIS A 520 27.93 11.24 -5.16
N GLU A 521 27.72 12.17 -6.10
CA GLU A 521 27.88 11.94 -7.54
C GLU A 521 28.65 13.09 -8.20
N PHE A 522 29.14 12.86 -9.41
CA PHE A 522 29.78 13.87 -10.25
C PHE A 522 28.93 14.17 -11.49
N VAL A 523 28.51 15.43 -11.64
CA VAL A 523 27.55 15.84 -12.68
C VAL A 523 28.15 16.98 -13.52
N SER A 524 27.93 16.99 -14.84
CA SER A 524 28.29 18.14 -15.69
C SER A 524 27.54 19.38 -15.24
N THR A 525 28.18 20.55 -15.21
CA THR A 525 27.53 21.82 -14.88
C THR A 525 26.34 22.15 -15.77
N GLU A 526 26.33 21.65 -17.01
CA GLU A 526 25.23 21.80 -17.98
C GLU A 526 23.95 21.08 -17.53
N LYS A 527 24.10 19.98 -16.77
CA LYS A 527 22.99 19.15 -16.26
C LYS A 527 22.41 19.67 -14.95
N VAL A 528 22.81 20.86 -14.49
CA VAL A 528 22.35 21.51 -13.27
C VAL A 528 21.40 22.66 -13.63
N GLN A 529 20.24 22.71 -12.99
CA GLN A 529 19.20 23.71 -13.17
C GLN A 529 18.77 24.30 -11.82
N PRO A 530 18.19 25.52 -11.76
CA PRO A 530 17.70 26.08 -10.51
C PRO A 530 16.54 25.24 -9.98
N LEU A 531 16.52 24.92 -8.67
CA LEU A 531 15.39 24.20 -8.08
C LEU A 531 14.17 25.14 -7.96
N MET A 532 13.00 24.74 -8.47
CA MET A 532 11.76 25.49 -8.27
C MET A 532 11.27 25.45 -6.83
N ASP A 533 10.62 26.52 -6.38
CA ASP A 533 10.02 26.62 -5.04
C ASP A 533 8.98 25.53 -4.75
N THR A 534 8.21 25.09 -5.75
CA THR A 534 7.27 23.96 -5.60
C THR A 534 7.97 22.69 -5.11
N PHE A 535 9.20 22.43 -5.59
CA PHE A 535 10.01 21.26 -5.23
C PHE A 535 10.79 21.45 -3.90
N ARG A 536 10.70 22.63 -3.27
CA ARG A 536 11.24 22.90 -1.93
C ARG A 536 10.25 22.58 -0.79
N LYS A 537 9.01 22.17 -1.09
CA LYS A 537 7.97 21.91 -0.06
C LYS A 537 8.24 20.65 0.79
N LEU A 538 8.65 19.55 0.16
CA LEU A 538 8.96 18.31 0.87
C LEU A 538 10.28 18.47 1.65
N PRO A 539 10.40 18.06 2.93
CA PRO A 539 11.69 17.98 3.60
C PRO A 539 12.69 17.10 2.83
N PHE A 540 13.99 17.26 3.11
CA PHE A 540 14.99 16.31 2.61
C PHE A 540 14.81 14.95 3.27
N GLN A 541 14.89 13.89 2.45
CA GLN A 541 14.57 12.53 2.88
C GLN A 541 15.78 11.71 3.31
N ALA A 542 17.00 12.14 3.00
CA ALA A 542 18.22 11.47 3.45
C ALA A 542 18.56 11.86 4.89
N ILE A 543 18.42 10.92 5.84
CA ILE A 543 18.88 11.06 7.22
C ILE A 543 20.20 10.31 7.39
N PRO A 544 21.33 10.99 7.65
CA PRO A 544 22.57 10.35 8.09
C PRO A 544 22.38 9.56 9.39
N ALA A 545 22.82 8.31 9.40
CA ALA A 545 22.62 7.38 10.52
C ALA A 545 23.91 6.66 10.93
N GLN A 546 23.88 6.09 12.14
CA GLN A 546 24.91 5.21 12.70
C GLN A 546 24.26 4.13 13.55
N LEU A 547 24.83 2.93 13.51
CA LEU A 547 24.34 1.77 14.23
C LEU A 547 24.69 1.90 15.72
N ALA A 548 23.69 1.72 16.57
CA ALA A 548 23.84 1.63 18.02
C ALA A 548 24.37 0.23 18.43
N GLY A 549 24.81 0.09 19.68
CA GLY A 549 25.31 -1.18 20.24
C GLY A 549 26.74 -1.56 19.85
N VAL A 550 27.25 -1.12 18.70
CA VAL A 550 28.57 -1.53 18.18
C VAL A 550 29.66 -0.50 18.48
N LYS A 551 30.82 -0.94 19.00
CA LYS A 551 31.93 -0.06 19.41
C LYS A 551 32.80 0.38 18.22
N LYS A 552 33.22 1.64 18.23
CA LYS A 552 33.99 2.32 17.19
C LYS A 552 35.50 2.20 17.46
N GLN A 553 36.25 1.45 16.64
CA GLN A 553 37.71 1.59 16.54
C GLN A 553 38.18 1.72 15.09
N GLN A 554 37.83 0.79 14.21
CA GLN A 554 37.86 0.93 12.74
C GLN A 554 36.88 -0.10 12.15
N TRP A 555 36.28 0.18 11.00
CA TRP A 555 35.45 -0.80 10.28
C TRP A 555 36.32 -1.48 9.23
N SER A 556 36.51 -2.79 9.33
CA SER A 556 37.16 -3.56 8.27
C SER A 556 36.28 -3.58 7.01
N GLU A 557 36.86 -3.93 5.87
CA GLU A 557 36.11 -3.99 4.61
C GLU A 557 35.06 -5.13 4.66
N GLU A 558 35.41 -6.26 5.28
CA GLU A 558 34.55 -7.43 5.47
C GLU A 558 33.32 -7.09 6.31
N VAL A 559 33.51 -6.45 7.47
CA VAL A 559 32.40 -6.00 8.34
C VAL A 559 31.54 -4.95 7.64
N SER A 560 32.14 -4.11 6.81
CA SER A 560 31.42 -3.11 6.02
C SER A 560 30.58 -3.75 4.91
N ILE A 561 31.08 -4.79 4.25
CA ILE A 561 30.37 -5.59 3.24
C ILE A 561 29.21 -6.37 3.89
N VAL A 562 29.47 -7.07 5.01
CA VAL A 562 28.43 -7.80 5.76
C VAL A 562 27.30 -6.85 6.16
N PHE A 563 27.63 -5.70 6.76
CA PHE A 563 26.64 -4.69 7.12
C PHE A 563 25.85 -4.20 5.90
N ARG A 564 26.51 -3.86 4.79
CA ARG A 564 25.84 -3.40 3.56
C ARG A 564 24.88 -4.44 3.01
N ASN A 565 25.27 -5.72 2.97
CA ASN A 565 24.41 -6.82 2.52
C ASN A 565 23.21 -7.07 3.47
N LEU A 566 23.39 -6.80 4.77
CA LEU A 566 22.32 -6.89 5.75
C LEU A 566 21.31 -5.76 5.62
N VAL A 567 21.71 -4.53 5.31
CA VAL A 567 20.79 -3.36 5.40
C VAL A 567 20.46 -2.65 4.09
N GLU A 568 21.38 -2.58 3.13
CA GLU A 568 21.23 -1.68 1.97
C GLU A 568 20.05 -2.10 1.08
N LYS A 569 19.26 -1.11 0.65
CA LYS A 569 18.04 -1.25 -0.15
C LYS A 569 16.91 -2.07 0.51
N LYS A 570 16.92 -2.22 1.84
CA LYS A 570 15.86 -2.93 2.58
C LYS A 570 15.00 -1.98 3.43
N PRO A 571 13.70 -2.30 3.61
CA PRO A 571 12.92 -1.78 4.72
C PRO A 571 13.39 -2.40 6.04
N LEU A 572 13.51 -1.60 7.09
CA LEU A 572 13.90 -2.02 8.44
C LEU A 572 13.14 -1.16 9.46
N VAL A 573 13.08 -1.60 10.72
CA VAL A 573 12.62 -0.78 11.84
C VAL A 573 13.84 -0.17 12.54
N ALA A 574 13.86 1.15 12.69
CA ALA A 574 14.89 1.91 13.39
C ALA A 574 14.40 2.31 14.78
N GLN A 575 15.03 1.81 15.84
CA GLN A 575 14.83 2.32 17.20
C GLN A 575 15.80 3.47 17.46
N ILE A 576 15.31 4.67 17.74
CA ILE A 576 16.16 5.87 17.89
C ILE A 576 16.84 5.85 19.27
N ALA A 577 18.17 5.68 19.29
CA ALA A 577 18.97 5.70 20.51
C ALA A 577 19.50 7.10 20.85
N ALA A 578 19.77 7.93 19.85
CA ALA A 578 20.06 9.36 20.03
C ALA A 578 19.85 10.14 18.72
N VAL A 579 19.64 11.46 18.84
CA VAL A 579 19.69 12.42 17.73
C VAL A 579 20.82 13.41 18.01
N HIS A 580 21.75 13.54 17.07
CA HIS A 580 22.82 14.52 17.10
C HIS A 580 22.43 15.71 16.22
N GLU A 581 22.19 16.84 16.89
CA GLU A 581 21.97 18.12 16.26
C GLU A 581 23.24 18.65 15.56
N SER A 582 23.05 19.47 14.53
CA SER A 582 24.10 20.07 13.72
C SER A 582 23.83 21.56 13.52
N SER A 583 24.82 22.33 13.06
CA SER A 583 24.65 23.77 12.77
C SER A 583 23.58 24.03 11.71
N ASN A 584 23.33 23.04 10.85
CA ASN A 584 22.24 23.01 9.89
C ASN A 584 21.20 21.95 10.31
N SER A 585 19.92 22.31 10.30
CA SER A 585 18.83 21.40 10.71
C SER A 585 18.62 20.20 9.76
N TRP A 586 19.22 20.21 8.57
CA TRP A 586 19.23 19.08 7.63
C TRP A 586 20.48 18.19 7.74
N ASP A 587 21.54 18.62 8.43
CA ASP A 587 22.75 17.81 8.66
C ASP A 587 22.69 17.04 10.00
N ARG A 588 21.49 16.85 10.56
CA ARG A 588 21.26 16.05 11.79
C ARG A 588 21.61 14.58 11.55
N LYS A 589 22.26 13.94 12.52
CA LYS A 589 22.62 12.52 12.46
C LYS A 589 21.89 11.73 13.54
N ILE A 590 21.26 10.61 13.18
CA ILE A 590 20.67 9.69 14.17
C ILE A 590 21.65 8.58 14.56
N VAL A 591 21.53 8.10 15.80
CA VAL A 591 22.12 6.83 16.26
C VAL A 591 20.97 5.89 16.56
N THR A 592 20.97 4.70 15.97
CA THR A 592 19.79 3.82 15.96
C THR A 592 20.16 2.35 15.97
N PHE A 593 19.36 1.53 16.66
CA PHE A 593 19.35 0.08 16.44
C PHE A 593 18.48 -0.22 15.22
N LEU A 594 18.99 -1.05 14.31
CA LEU A 594 18.22 -1.56 13.18
C LEU A 594 17.72 -2.97 13.46
N VAL A 595 16.46 -3.21 13.15
CA VAL A 595 15.77 -4.50 13.27
C VAL A 595 15.18 -4.86 11.91
N ASP A 596 15.47 -6.05 11.42
CA ASP A 596 14.81 -6.65 10.26
C ASP A 596 13.65 -7.50 10.77
N THR A 597 12.43 -7.08 10.42
CA THR A 597 11.16 -7.70 10.82
C THR A 597 10.51 -8.43 9.63
N SER A 598 11.30 -8.86 8.64
CA SER A 598 10.80 -9.56 7.44
C SER A 598 10.38 -11.00 7.69
N LEU A 599 10.81 -11.60 8.81
CA LEU A 599 10.43 -12.95 9.21
C LEU A 599 9.24 -12.91 10.20
N PRO A 600 8.22 -13.76 10.02
CA PRO A 600 6.97 -13.66 10.79
C PRO A 600 7.08 -14.02 12.28
N GLU A 601 8.11 -14.80 12.65
CA GLU A 601 8.28 -15.37 14.00
C GLU A 601 9.51 -14.82 14.74
N THR A 602 10.34 -13.96 14.12
CA THR A 602 11.63 -13.56 14.72
C THR A 602 12.15 -12.23 14.18
N ASP A 603 12.32 -11.26 15.09
CA ASP A 603 12.98 -9.99 14.82
C ASP A 603 14.51 -10.16 14.82
N ILE A 604 15.16 -9.78 13.70
CA ILE A 604 16.61 -9.88 13.51
C ILE A 604 17.27 -8.55 13.85
N TRP A 605 17.99 -8.50 14.97
CA TRP A 605 18.71 -7.31 15.41
C TRP A 605 20.07 -7.20 14.72
N ILE A 606 20.21 -6.26 13.77
CA ILE A 606 21.39 -6.14 12.89
C ILE A 606 22.71 -5.94 13.67
N HIS A 607 22.64 -5.27 14.82
CA HIS A 607 23.81 -4.98 15.65
C HIS A 607 24.44 -6.23 16.29
N ASP A 608 23.68 -7.32 16.49
CA ASP A 608 24.22 -8.59 17.00
C ASP A 608 25.10 -9.28 15.95
N PHE A 609 24.63 -9.36 14.71
CA PHE A 609 25.37 -9.93 13.58
C PHE A 609 26.66 -9.16 13.31
N VAL A 610 26.61 -7.83 13.29
CA VAL A 610 27.81 -6.98 13.14
C VAL A 610 28.79 -7.19 14.30
N SER A 611 28.29 -7.37 15.53
CA SER A 611 29.13 -7.64 16.71
C SER A 611 29.77 -9.02 16.69
N GLN A 612 29.05 -10.05 16.21
CA GLN A 612 29.58 -11.40 16.00
C GLN A 612 30.68 -11.39 14.93
N SER A 613 30.44 -10.76 13.78
CA SER A 613 31.45 -10.64 12.71
C SER A 613 32.74 -9.97 13.20
N LEU A 614 32.64 -8.90 14.01
CA LEU A 614 33.82 -8.26 14.62
C LEU A 614 34.63 -9.22 15.52
N VAL A 615 33.99 -10.16 16.20
CA VAL A 615 34.66 -11.16 17.07
C VAL A 615 35.26 -12.33 16.26
N GLU A 616 34.69 -12.65 15.10
CA GLU A 616 35.25 -13.66 14.20
C GLU A 616 36.48 -13.14 13.45
N PHE A 617 36.40 -11.94 12.85
CA PHE A 617 37.52 -11.39 12.09
C PHE A 617 38.69 -10.93 12.99
N SER A 618 38.45 -10.51 14.24
CA SER A 618 39.53 -10.19 15.20
C SER A 618 40.28 -11.40 15.76
N LYS A 619 39.94 -12.63 15.33
CA LYS A 619 40.70 -13.87 15.62
C LYS A 619 41.54 -14.36 14.44
N GLY A 620 41.52 -13.64 13.31
CA GLY A 620 42.20 -14.01 12.06
C GLY A 620 43.53 -13.30 11.79
N ASP A 621 43.87 -12.28 12.57
CA ASP A 621 45.09 -11.45 12.47
C ASP A 621 46.17 -11.84 13.51
#